data_AF-A0A447S6L8-F1
#
_entry.id   AF-A0A447S6L8-F1
#
_cell.length_a   1.000
_cell.length_b   1.000
_cell.length_c   1.000
_cell.angle_alpha   90.00
_cell.angle_beta   90.00
_cell.angle_gamma   90.00
#
_symmetry.space_group_name_H-M   'P 1'
#
loop_
_entity.id
_entity.type
_entity.pdbx_description
1 polymer ?
#
loop_
_entity_poly.entity_id
_entity_poly.type
_entity_poly.pdbx_seq_one_letter_code
_entity_poly.pdbx_strand_id
1 'polypeptide(L)'
;MTVDPSVVTLLREKTLIQMKKPKLSLDNPSISTLLTGNTFELVPGEGEPRNHFSVMPADKALLDEPNVATVTLSAPESYGIDGGQPLVLHGVKVGPGAGA
;
A
#
# COMPACT_ATOMS: atom_id res chain seq x y z
N MET A 1 9.41 2.30 18.23
CA MET A 1 9.24 0.92 17.74
C MET A 1 10.58 0.22 17.83
N THR A 2 10.62 -0.98 18.37
CA THR A 2 11.83 -1.81 18.38
C THR A 2 11.77 -2.72 17.16
N VAL A 3 12.86 -2.81 16.41
CA VAL A 3 12.99 -3.65 15.22
C VAL A 3 13.97 -4.78 15.50
N ASP A 4 13.73 -5.94 14.89
CA ASP A 4 14.64 -7.08 15.00
C ASP A 4 16.01 -6.70 14.42
N PRO A 5 17.13 -6.99 15.10
CA PRO A 5 18.48 -6.67 14.60
C PRO A 5 18.77 -7.22 13.20
N SER A 6 18.15 -8.35 12.83
CA SER A 6 18.34 -8.99 11.53
C SER A 6 17.82 -8.16 10.34
N VAL A 7 16.84 -7.28 10.57
CA VAL A 7 16.22 -6.47 9.51
C VAL A 7 16.72 -5.03 9.46
N VAL A 8 17.62 -4.62 10.37
CA VAL A 8 18.17 -3.25 10.42
C VAL A 8 18.88 -2.87 9.13
N THR A 9 19.50 -3.84 8.45
CA THR A 9 20.19 -3.65 7.16
C THR A 9 19.24 -3.27 6.01
N LEU A 10 17.94 -3.55 6.17
CA LEU A 10 16.89 -3.19 5.23
C LEU A 10 16.38 -1.77 5.44
N LEU A 11 16.75 -1.09 6.54
CA LEU A 11 16.33 0.28 6.84
C LEU A 11 17.21 1.31 6.13
N ARG A 12 16.87 1.60 4.89
CA ARG A 12 17.59 2.55 4.02
C ARG A 12 16.71 3.69 3.57
N GLU A 13 17.32 4.71 2.97
CA GLU A 13 16.67 5.95 2.54
C GLU A 13 15.36 5.73 1.76
N LYS A 14 15.33 4.76 0.83
CA LYS A 14 14.15 4.44 0.00
C LYS A 14 13.26 3.33 0.58
N THR A 15 13.45 2.95 1.84
CA THR A 15 12.61 1.93 2.49
C THR A 15 11.27 2.52 2.87
N LEU A 16 10.19 1.82 2.53
CA LEU A 16 8.82 2.25 2.82
C LEU A 16 8.26 1.47 4.01
N ILE A 17 7.61 2.18 4.92
CA ILE A 17 6.83 1.56 6.02
C ILE A 17 5.36 1.87 5.77
N GLN A 18 4.59 0.82 5.48
CA GLN A 18 3.20 0.93 5.10
C GLN A 18 2.29 0.41 6.21
N MET A 19 1.17 1.08 6.45
CA MET A 19 0.14 0.56 7.34
C MET A 19 -0.85 -0.31 6.54
N LYS A 20 -0.87 -1.61 6.83
CA LYS A 20 -1.85 -2.55 6.26
C LYS A 20 -3.03 -2.73 7.20
N LYS A 21 -4.22 -2.42 6.71
CA LYS A 21 -5.48 -2.79 7.37
C LYS A 21 -5.86 -4.22 6.98
N PRO A 22 -6.29 -5.06 7.93
CA PRO A 22 -6.73 -6.41 7.61
C PRO A 22 -7.97 -6.34 6.71
N LYS A 23 -7.92 -6.99 5.55
CA LYS A 23 -9.06 -7.13 4.63
C LYS A 23 -9.64 -8.54 4.80
N LEU A 24 -10.96 -8.61 4.94
CA LEU A 24 -11.68 -9.88 4.94
C LEU A 24 -12.04 -10.21 3.49
N SER A 25 -11.53 -11.32 2.98
CA SER A 25 -11.88 -11.84 1.66
C SER A 25 -12.53 -13.21 1.81
N LEU A 26 -13.49 -13.52 0.94
CA LEU A 26 -14.23 -14.80 0.98
C LEU A 26 -13.36 -15.98 0.51
N ASP A 27 -12.36 -15.70 -0.32
CA ASP A 27 -11.38 -16.66 -0.82
C ASP A 27 -10.33 -17.06 0.23
N ASN A 28 -10.01 -16.17 1.18
CA ASN A 28 -9.07 -16.48 2.26
C ASN A 28 -9.41 -15.73 3.56
N PRO A 29 -10.35 -16.26 4.38
CA PRO A 29 -10.81 -15.60 5.59
C PRO A 29 -9.75 -15.69 6.70
N SER A 30 -8.83 -14.72 6.77
CA SER A 30 -7.86 -14.61 7.85
C SER A 30 -8.45 -13.91 9.07
N ILE A 31 -9.24 -14.63 9.88
CA ILE A 31 -9.85 -14.08 11.10
C ILE A 31 -8.78 -13.62 12.10
N SER A 32 -7.63 -14.29 12.15
CA SER A 32 -6.52 -13.94 13.03
C SER A 32 -6.00 -12.52 12.79
N THR A 33 -5.96 -12.04 11.54
CA THR A 33 -5.47 -10.68 11.23
C THR A 33 -6.45 -9.60 11.66
N LEU A 34 -7.76 -9.91 11.69
CA LEU A 34 -8.77 -9.01 12.24
C LEU A 34 -8.59 -8.83 13.75
N LEU A 35 -8.16 -9.87 14.47
CA LEU A 35 -7.85 -9.81 15.91
C LEU A 35 -6.56 -9.02 16.19
N THR A 36 -5.58 -9.11 15.29
CA THR A 36 -4.30 -8.38 15.45
C THR A 36 -4.44 -6.89 15.10
N GLY A 37 -5.42 -6.54 14.27
CA GLY A 37 -5.64 -5.17 13.83
C GLY A 37 -4.66 -4.73 12.75
N ASN A 38 -4.34 -3.43 12.73
CA ASN A 38 -3.46 -2.86 11.72
C ASN A 38 -2.01 -3.33 11.93
N THR A 39 -1.32 -3.66 10.84
CA THR A 39 0.08 -4.08 10.86
C THR A 39 0.95 -3.09 10.08
N PHE A 40 2.23 -3.03 10.42
CA PHE A 40 3.22 -2.32 9.63
C PHE A 40 3.94 -3.30 8.72
N GLU A 41 3.94 -3.02 7.42
CA GLU A 41 4.67 -3.77 6.39
C GLU A 41 5.91 -2.97 5.98
N LEU A 42 7.04 -3.66 5.91
CA LEU A 42 8.32 -3.07 5.53
C LEU A 42 8.65 -3.47 4.10
N VAL A 43 8.84 -2.47 3.23
CA VAL A 43 9.26 -2.67 1.85
C VAL A 43 10.71 -2.14 1.71
N PRO A 44 11.71 -3.02 1.58
CA PRO A 44 13.11 -2.62 1.49
C PRO A 44 13.38 -1.72 0.28
N GLY A 45 14.25 -0.73 0.47
CA GLY A 45 14.74 0.11 -0.61
C GLY A 45 16.25 0.30 -0.55
N GLU A 46 16.79 1.00 -1.53
CA GLU A 46 18.21 1.32 -1.61
C GLU A 46 18.56 2.66 -0.95
N GLY A 47 19.86 2.99 -0.91
CA GLY A 47 20.38 4.25 -0.38
C GLY A 47 21.07 4.11 0.98
N GLU A 48 21.35 5.25 1.60
CA GLU A 48 22.05 5.32 2.88
C GLU A 48 21.19 4.77 4.04
N PRO A 49 21.80 4.20 5.10
CA PRO A 49 21.07 3.74 6.27
C PRO A 49 20.25 4.87 6.91
N ARG A 50 18.99 4.58 7.26
CA ARG A 50 18.06 5.57 7.80
C ARG A 50 17.25 4.97 8.94
N ASN A 51 17.03 5.76 10.00
CA ASN A 51 16.31 5.32 11.20
C ASN A 51 14.99 6.06 11.45
N HIS A 52 14.61 7.00 10.56
CA HIS A 52 13.41 7.81 10.71
C HIS A 52 12.57 7.74 9.43
N PHE A 53 11.33 7.28 9.57
CA PHE A 53 10.43 7.00 8.45
C PHE A 53 9.06 7.63 8.68
N SER A 54 8.44 8.10 7.60
CA SER A 54 7.02 8.45 7.60
C SER A 54 6.21 7.23 7.22
N VAL A 55 5.15 6.95 7.98
CA VAL A 55 4.25 5.83 7.66
C VAL A 55 3.23 6.29 6.64
N MET A 56 3.06 5.54 5.56
CA MET A 56 2.06 5.81 4.54
C MET A 56 0.93 4.77 4.59
N PRO A 57 -0.33 5.16 4.29
CA PRO A 57 -1.38 4.19 4.01
C PRO A 57 -0.99 3.33 2.80
N ALA A 58 -1.19 2.01 2.88
CA ALA A 58 -0.84 1.08 1.79
C ALA A 58 -1.47 1.48 0.44
N ASP A 59 -2.67 2.06 0.46
CA ASP A 59 -3.37 2.48 -0.77
C ASP A 59 -2.67 3.64 -1.49
N LYS A 60 -1.89 4.46 -0.78
CA LYS A 60 -1.07 5.53 -1.37
C LYS A 60 0.33 5.06 -1.77
N ALA A 61 0.81 3.97 -1.19
CA ALA A 61 2.17 3.49 -1.45
C ALA A 61 2.35 2.90 -2.86
N LEU A 62 1.27 2.41 -3.48
CA LEU A 62 1.28 2.01 -4.89
C LEU A 62 1.53 3.18 -5.84
N LEU A 63 1.32 4.43 -5.42
CA LEU A 63 1.63 5.62 -6.23
C LEU A 63 3.12 5.98 -6.19
N ASP A 64 3.88 5.46 -5.21
CA ASP A 64 5.31 5.73 -5.02
C ASP A 64 6.21 4.63 -5.63
N GLU A 65 5.64 3.60 -6.27
CA GLU A 65 6.45 2.60 -6.97
C GLU A 65 7.10 3.18 -8.24
N PRO A 66 8.35 2.80 -8.55
CA PRO A 66 9.01 3.25 -9.76
C PRO A 66 8.24 2.78 -11.00
N ASN A 67 8.08 3.66 -11.98
CA ASN A 67 7.35 3.46 -13.25
C ASN A 67 5.81 3.34 -13.14
N VAL A 68 5.20 3.92 -12.10
CA VAL A 68 3.73 4.03 -12.03
C VAL A 68 3.22 5.19 -12.89
N ALA A 69 2.20 4.91 -13.71
CA ALA A 69 1.50 5.92 -14.50
C ALA A 69 0.28 6.44 -13.73
N THR A 70 0.33 7.69 -13.29
CA THR A 70 -0.79 8.37 -12.60
C THR A 70 -1.65 9.11 -13.62
N VAL A 71 -2.94 8.80 -13.66
CA VAL A 71 -3.92 9.43 -14.55
C VAL A 71 -5.04 10.05 -13.71
N THR A 72 -5.35 11.32 -13.96
CA THR A 72 -6.47 12.03 -13.33
C THR A 72 -7.70 11.91 -14.21
N LEU A 73 -8.80 11.39 -13.65
CA LEU A 73 -10.10 11.29 -14.32
C LEU A 73 -11.05 12.34 -13.73
N SER A 74 -11.87 12.94 -14.58
CA SER A 74 -12.88 13.92 -14.17
C SER A 74 -14.27 13.46 -14.60
N ALA A 75 -15.23 13.57 -13.70
CA ALA A 75 -16.60 13.12 -13.88
C ALA A 75 -17.55 14.12 -13.19
N PRO A 76 -18.78 14.31 -13.71
CA PRO A 76 -19.74 15.23 -13.09
C PRO A 76 -20.26 14.74 -11.73
N GLU A 77 -20.17 13.43 -11.46
CA GLU A 77 -20.54 12.79 -10.20
C GLU A 77 -19.58 11.62 -9.91
N SER A 78 -19.62 11.08 -8.68
CA SER A 78 -18.75 9.96 -8.29
C SER A 78 -19.19 8.60 -8.85
N TYR A 79 -20.43 8.45 -9.28
CA TYR A 79 -20.99 7.18 -9.79
C TYR A 79 -20.81 5.96 -8.86
N GLY A 80 -20.70 6.18 -7.55
CA GLY A 80 -20.40 5.11 -6.58
C GLY A 80 -18.97 4.55 -6.69
N ILE A 81 -18.05 5.32 -7.29
CA ILE A 81 -16.64 4.97 -7.40
C ILE A 81 -15.88 5.49 -6.17
N ASP A 82 -15.23 4.56 -5.47
CA ASP A 82 -14.43 4.79 -4.27
C ASP A 82 -12.95 4.42 -4.49
N GLY A 83 -12.09 4.99 -3.66
CA GLY A 83 -10.66 4.64 -3.66
C GLY A 83 -10.43 3.14 -3.43
N GLY A 84 -9.51 2.56 -4.20
CA GLY A 84 -9.12 1.16 -4.12
C GLY A 84 -9.95 0.21 -5.00
N GLN A 85 -10.98 0.68 -5.69
CA GLN A 85 -11.72 -0.13 -6.67
C GLN A 85 -10.84 -0.49 -7.89
N PRO A 86 -11.04 -1.66 -8.53
CA PRO A 86 -10.19 -2.10 -9.63
C PRO A 86 -10.45 -1.30 -10.92
N LEU A 87 -9.37 -0.84 -11.56
CA LEU A 87 -9.39 -0.37 -12.94
C LEU A 87 -9.27 -1.58 -13.88
N VAL A 88 -10.19 -1.67 -14.84
CA VAL A 88 -10.30 -2.80 -15.78
C VAL A 88 -10.09 -2.32 -17.20
N LEU A 89 -9.18 -2.97 -17.92
CA LEU A 89 -8.95 -2.78 -19.35
C LEU A 89 -9.19 -4.12 -20.06
N HIS A 90 -10.13 -4.15 -21.00
CA HIS A 90 -10.48 -5.37 -21.77
C HIS A 90 -10.76 -6.62 -20.89
N GLY A 91 -11.39 -6.42 -19.72
CA GLY A 91 -11.68 -7.52 -18.78
C GLY A 91 -10.52 -7.91 -17.86
N VAL A 92 -9.36 -7.28 -17.99
CA VAL A 92 -8.18 -7.52 -17.14
C VAL A 92 -8.02 -6.39 -16.12
N LYS A 93 -7.78 -6.73 -14.86
CA LYS A 93 -7.44 -5.75 -13.81
C LYS A 93 -6.04 -5.20 -14.05
N VAL A 94 -5.91 -3.90 -14.29
CA VAL A 94 -4.64 -3.23 -14.61
C VAL A 94 -4.10 -2.34 -13.49
N GLY A 95 -4.91 -2.07 -12.47
CA GLY A 95 -4.49 -1.30 -11.31
C GLY A 95 -5.66 -1.01 -10.37
N PRO A 96 -5.42 -0.36 -9.22
CA PRO A 96 -6.47 0.24 -8.42
C PRO A 96 -6.76 1.67 -8.88
N GLY A 97 -8.01 2.10 -8.72
CA GLY A 97 -8.38 3.51 -8.71
C GLY A 97 -7.86 4.16 -7.44
N ALA A 98 -7.10 5.25 -7.57
CA ALA A 98 -6.77 6.09 -6.42
C ALA A 98 -7.99 6.96 -6.10
N GLY A 99 -8.42 6.99 -4.83
CA GLY A 99 -9.42 7.96 -4.37
C GLY A 99 -8.84 9.37 -4.43
N ALA A 100 -9.69 10.36 -4.70
CA ALA A 100 -9.33 11.77 -4.64
C ALA A 100 -8.95 12.21 -3.21
#